data_AF-A0A920VZ48-F1
#
_entry.id   AF-A0A920VZ48-F1
#
_cell.length_a   1.000
_cell.length_b   1.000
_cell.length_c   1.000
_cell.angle_alpha   90.00
_cell.angle_beta   90.00
_cell.angle_gamma   90.00
#
_symmetry.space_group_name_H-M   'P 1'
#
loop_
_entity.id
_entity.type
_entity.pdbx_description
1 polymer ?
#
loop_
_entity_poly.entity_id
_entity_poly.type
_entity_poly.pdbx_seq_one_letter_code
_entity_poly.pdbx_strand_id
1 'polypeptide(L)'
;MALSEQDRRKLELLKQVLVFPAPQDSEKTRELAEIGSRMNAMYGSGQYCREVNGQEECLTGDQMENLMRESRDPDELEEIWIGWREVSPPMRELYQRQVEIGNEGAQELGYDNLSVFWRSKYDMDSDDFMADANDQWQRVKPLYDALHCHVRMASIISTVMMSYRLTGQSQHIC
;
A
#
# COMPACT_ATOMS: atom_id res chain seq x y z
N MET A 1 12.89 27.28 30.95
CA MET A 1 13.33 25.97 31.50
C MET A 1 13.36 24.99 30.34
N ALA A 2 14.49 24.36 30.04
CA ALA A 2 14.55 23.30 29.03
C ALA A 2 14.07 21.97 29.66
N LEU A 3 13.34 21.16 28.89
CA LEU A 3 12.90 19.82 29.32
C LEU A 3 14.11 18.88 29.47
N SER A 4 14.01 17.90 30.37
CA SER A 4 14.97 16.79 30.42
C SER A 4 14.87 15.95 29.14
N GLU A 5 15.94 15.25 28.76
CA GLU A 5 15.91 14.36 27.60
C GLU A 5 14.82 13.27 27.74
N GLN A 6 14.69 12.70 28.94
CA GLN A 6 13.69 11.68 29.23
C GLN A 6 12.26 12.22 29.08
N ASP A 7 11.98 13.43 29.57
CA ASP A 7 10.63 14.00 29.46
C ASP A 7 10.33 14.48 28.04
N ARG A 8 11.33 15.01 27.32
CA ARG A 8 11.23 15.29 25.88
C ARG A 8 10.87 14.02 25.12
N ARG A 9 11.56 12.90 25.37
CA ARG A 9 11.27 11.61 24.72
C ARG A 9 9.86 11.12 25.01
N LYS A 10 9.39 11.20 26.26
CA LYS A 10 8.00 10.83 26.60
C LYS A 10 6.97 11.64 25.81
N LEU A 11 7.17 12.96 25.69
CA LEU A 11 6.27 13.82 24.93
C LEU A 11 6.31 13.52 23.42
N GLU A 12 7.49 13.25 22.86
CA GLU A 12 7.59 12.84 21.45
C GLU A 12 6.85 11.53 21.17
N LEU A 13 6.95 10.54 22.07
CA LEU A 13 6.19 9.29 21.93
C LEU A 13 4.67 9.51 21.93
N LEU A 14 4.16 10.47 22.71
CA LEU A 14 2.73 10.82 22.71
C LEU A 14 2.29 11.41 21.37
N LYS A 15 3.11 12.29 20.76
CA LYS A 15 2.83 12.83 19.42
C LYS A 15 2.86 11.73 18.35
N GLN A 16 3.84 10.85 18.43
CA GLN A 16 4.12 9.82 17.43
C GLN A 16 3.10 8.68 17.39
N VAL A 17 2.15 8.62 18.34
CA VAL A 17 1.04 7.66 18.29
C VAL A 17 0.09 7.94 17.11
N LEU A 18 0.05 9.18 16.63
CA LEU A 18 -0.81 9.59 15.54
C LEU A 18 -0.31 9.03 14.21
N VAL A 19 -1.22 8.64 13.32
CA VAL A 19 -0.90 8.31 11.93
C VAL A 19 -1.08 9.56 11.08
N PHE A 20 -2.28 10.12 11.04
CA PHE A 20 -2.52 11.45 10.48
C PHE A 20 -2.65 12.45 11.65
N PRO A 21 -1.64 13.31 11.91
CA PRO A 21 -1.77 14.34 12.91
C PRO A 21 -2.81 15.37 12.46
N ALA A 22 -3.78 15.66 13.31
CA ALA A 22 -4.76 16.71 13.06
C ALA A 22 -4.17 18.08 13.44
N PRO A 23 -4.47 19.15 12.69
CA PRO A 23 -4.12 20.51 13.09
C PRO A 23 -4.98 20.97 14.29
N GLN A 24 -4.62 22.07 14.93
CA GLN A 24 -5.38 22.69 16.04
C GLN A 24 -6.77 23.16 15.61
N ASP A 25 -6.97 23.39 14.31
CA ASP A 25 -8.27 23.72 13.73
C ASP A 25 -9.28 22.57 13.97
N SER A 26 -10.34 22.87 14.72
CA SER A 26 -11.35 21.90 15.13
C SER A 26 -12.23 21.44 13.96
N GLU A 27 -12.45 22.27 12.95
CA GLU A 27 -13.20 21.89 11.75
C GLU A 27 -12.38 20.91 10.91
N LYS A 28 -11.10 21.19 10.70
CA LYS A 28 -10.19 20.29 9.99
C LYS A 28 -9.93 18.99 10.74
N THR A 29 -9.87 19.05 12.08
CA THR A 29 -9.79 17.84 12.92
C THR A 29 -11.01 16.94 12.70
N ARG A 30 -12.21 17.53 12.68
CA ARG A 30 -13.46 16.81 12.41
C ARG A 30 -13.47 16.26 10.98
N GLU A 31 -13.11 17.07 9.99
CA GLU A 31 -13.02 16.68 8.58
C GLU A 31 -12.07 15.48 8.41
N LEU A 32 -10.90 15.51 9.04
CA LEU A 32 -9.92 14.42 8.98
C LEU A 32 -10.49 13.10 9.53
N ALA A 33 -11.20 13.16 10.66
CA ALA A 33 -11.86 11.99 11.26
C ALA A 33 -12.98 11.45 10.36
N GLU A 34 -13.79 12.33 9.78
CA GLU A 34 -14.87 11.99 8.85
C GLU A 34 -14.31 11.33 7.57
N ILE A 35 -13.26 11.92 6.97
CA ILE A 35 -12.56 11.36 5.81
C ILE A 35 -11.99 9.97 6.12
N GLY A 36 -11.30 9.82 7.26
CA GLY A 36 -10.72 8.53 7.66
C GLY A 36 -11.78 7.44 7.82
N SER A 37 -12.89 7.75 8.51
CA SER A 37 -14.01 6.83 8.66
C SER A 37 -14.66 6.48 7.32
N ARG A 38 -14.89 7.49 6.46
CA ARG A 38 -15.51 7.32 5.15
C ARG A 38 -14.67 6.46 4.22
N MET A 39 -13.36 6.70 4.11
CA MET A 39 -12.48 5.90 3.26
C MET A 39 -12.39 4.45 3.74
N ASN A 40 -12.29 4.23 5.07
CA ASN A 40 -12.33 2.88 5.62
C ASN A 40 -13.64 2.14 5.27
N ALA A 41 -14.78 2.83 5.37
CA ALA A 41 -16.06 2.27 4.99
C ALA A 41 -16.12 1.96 3.48
N MET A 42 -15.71 2.91 2.63
CA MET A 42 -15.70 2.73 1.17
C MET A 42 -14.81 1.55 0.75
N TYR A 43 -13.64 1.39 1.37
CA TYR A 43 -12.76 0.25 1.11
C TYR A 43 -13.38 -1.06 1.57
N GLY A 44 -13.89 -1.11 2.81
CA GLY A 44 -14.44 -2.33 3.39
C GLY A 44 -15.77 -2.79 2.77
N SER A 45 -16.58 -1.86 2.24
CA SER A 45 -17.83 -2.18 1.54
C SER A 45 -17.69 -2.18 0.02
N GLY A 46 -16.46 -2.07 -0.50
CA GLY A 46 -16.18 -2.03 -1.93
C GLY A 46 -16.58 -3.34 -2.61
N GLN A 47 -17.28 -3.22 -3.74
CA GLN A 47 -17.71 -4.36 -4.55
C GLN A 47 -17.52 -4.07 -6.03
N TYR A 48 -17.19 -5.11 -6.80
CA TYR A 48 -17.14 -5.09 -8.26
C TYR A 48 -18.24 -6.01 -8.78
N CYS A 49 -19.11 -5.48 -9.64
CA CYS A 49 -20.23 -6.23 -10.22
C CYS A 49 -19.94 -6.54 -11.69
N ARG A 50 -20.14 -7.79 -12.07
CA ARG A 50 -19.96 -8.30 -13.44
C ARG A 50 -21.18 -9.11 -13.88
N GLU A 51 -21.35 -9.28 -15.18
CA GLU A 51 -22.42 -10.10 -15.74
C GLU A 51 -21.89 -11.51 -16.06
N VAL A 52 -22.48 -12.54 -15.43
CA VAL A 52 -22.14 -13.94 -15.65
C VAL A 52 -23.42 -14.69 -16.02
N ASN A 53 -23.43 -15.31 -17.21
CA ASN A 53 -24.60 -16.06 -17.72
C ASN A 53 -25.92 -15.26 -17.72
N GLY A 54 -25.86 -13.95 -17.96
CA GLY A 54 -27.03 -13.07 -17.95
C GLY A 54 -27.52 -12.68 -16.55
N GLN A 55 -26.73 -12.94 -15.51
CA GLN A 55 -27.02 -12.55 -14.13
C GLN A 55 -25.91 -11.63 -13.59
N GLU A 56 -26.31 -10.60 -12.85
CA GLU A 56 -25.36 -9.73 -12.15
C GLU A 56 -24.79 -10.46 -10.93
N GLU A 57 -23.46 -10.57 -10.88
CA GLU A 57 -22.68 -11.08 -9.77
C GLU A 57 -21.84 -9.95 -9.20
N CYS A 58 -22.07 -9.57 -7.93
CA CYS A 58 -21.25 -8.59 -7.22
C CYS A 58 -20.30 -9.27 -6.25
N LEU A 59 -19.01 -9.06 -6.46
CA LEU A 59 -17.92 -9.63 -5.66
C LEU A 59 -17.48 -8.62 -4.60
N THR A 60 -17.32 -9.06 -3.35
CA THR A 60 -16.65 -8.30 -2.29
C THR A 60 -15.13 -8.38 -2.42
N GLY A 61 -14.41 -7.50 -1.72
CA GLY A 61 -12.94 -7.56 -1.64
C GLY A 61 -12.42 -8.95 -1.25
N ASP A 62 -13.02 -9.60 -0.25
CA ASP A 62 -12.63 -10.95 0.19
C ASP A 62 -12.88 -12.01 -0.90
N GLN A 63 -13.98 -11.90 -1.65
CA GLN A 63 -14.28 -12.81 -2.77
C GLN A 63 -13.28 -12.61 -3.92
N MET A 64 -12.97 -11.35 -4.26
CA MET A 64 -11.93 -11.04 -5.24
C MET A 64 -10.55 -11.55 -4.80
N GLU A 65 -10.19 -11.42 -3.51
CA GLU A 65 -8.93 -11.97 -2.99
C GLU A 65 -8.87 -13.49 -3.14
N ASN A 66 -9.97 -14.19 -2.84
CA ASN A 66 -10.05 -15.64 -3.01
C ASN A 66 -9.90 -16.04 -4.50
N LEU A 67 -10.55 -15.33 -5.42
CA LEU A 67 -10.39 -15.54 -6.86
C LEU A 67 -8.95 -15.31 -7.31
N MET A 68 -8.33 -14.20 -6.90
CA MET A 68 -6.92 -13.91 -7.21
C MET A 68 -5.95 -14.95 -6.64
N ARG A 69 -6.30 -15.59 -5.51
CA ARG A 69 -5.51 -16.64 -4.88
C ARG A 69 -5.61 -17.98 -5.62
N GLU A 70 -6.83 -18.36 -6.02
CA GLU A 70 -7.14 -19.70 -6.53
C GLU A 70 -7.07 -19.78 -8.06
N SER A 71 -7.51 -18.74 -8.76
CA SER A 71 -7.55 -18.74 -10.22
C SER A 71 -6.16 -18.77 -10.83
N ARG A 72 -6.06 -19.47 -11.96
CA ARG A 72 -4.87 -19.52 -12.82
C ARG A 72 -5.19 -19.08 -14.24
N ASP A 73 -6.40 -18.61 -14.48
CA ASP A 73 -6.83 -18.05 -15.76
C ASP A 73 -6.36 -16.58 -15.83
N PRO A 74 -5.45 -16.23 -16.76
CA PRO A 74 -4.97 -14.86 -16.88
C PRO A 74 -6.09 -13.85 -17.14
N ASP A 75 -7.12 -14.22 -17.91
CA ASP A 75 -8.19 -13.30 -18.29
C ASP A 75 -9.09 -13.00 -17.07
N GLU A 76 -9.38 -14.01 -16.24
CA GLU A 76 -10.11 -13.82 -14.98
C GLU A 76 -9.29 -13.00 -13.98
N LEU A 77 -7.99 -13.28 -13.85
CA LEU A 77 -7.11 -12.52 -12.94
C LEU A 77 -7.00 -11.05 -13.37
N GLU A 78 -6.91 -10.78 -14.68
CA GLU A 78 -6.91 -9.42 -15.22
C GLU A 78 -8.25 -8.71 -14.95
N GLU A 79 -9.38 -9.38 -15.22
CA GLU A 79 -10.71 -8.83 -14.97
C GLU A 79 -10.88 -8.43 -13.50
N ILE A 80 -10.55 -9.32 -12.56
CA ILE A 80 -10.69 -9.06 -11.13
C ILE A 80 -9.75 -7.94 -10.67
N TRP A 81 -8.52 -7.90 -11.19
CA TRP A 81 -7.58 -6.83 -10.87
C TRP A 81 -8.10 -5.47 -11.34
N ILE A 82 -8.57 -5.38 -12.60
CA ILE A 82 -9.12 -4.15 -13.17
C ILE A 82 -10.41 -3.75 -12.42
N GLY A 83 -11.30 -4.70 -12.17
CA GLY A 83 -12.56 -4.47 -11.46
C GLY A 83 -12.35 -3.86 -10.08
N TRP A 84 -11.36 -4.35 -9.31
CA TRP A 84 -10.99 -3.71 -8.05
C TRP A 84 -10.47 -2.27 -8.22
N ARG A 85 -9.74 -2.01 -9.31
CA ARG A 85 -9.25 -0.65 -9.63
C ARG A 85 -10.38 0.31 -10.02
N GLU A 86 -11.59 -0.16 -10.28
CA GLU A 86 -12.79 0.67 -10.47
C GLU A 86 -13.51 1.02 -9.16
N VAL A 87 -13.22 0.32 -8.06
CA VAL A 87 -13.80 0.59 -6.72
C VAL A 87 -13.11 1.77 -6.03
N SER A 88 -11.79 1.86 -6.17
CA SER A 88 -10.95 2.86 -5.51
C SER A 88 -10.97 4.31 -6.04
N PRO A 89 -11.32 4.64 -7.31
CA PRO A 89 -11.22 6.01 -7.84
C PRO A 89 -11.99 7.08 -7.05
N PRO A 90 -13.21 6.82 -6.53
CA PRO A 90 -13.92 7.78 -5.68
C PRO A 90 -13.19 8.15 -4.38
N MET A 91 -12.22 7.33 -3.93
CA MET A 91 -11.42 7.61 -2.73
C MET A 91 -10.29 8.61 -3.00
N ARG A 92 -9.96 8.89 -4.27
CA ARG A 92 -8.80 9.71 -4.64
C ARG A 92 -8.84 11.10 -4.02
N GLU A 93 -9.96 11.81 -4.17
CA GLU A 93 -10.12 13.18 -3.66
C GLU A 93 -10.08 13.20 -2.13
N LEU A 94 -10.70 12.21 -1.50
CA LEU A 94 -10.67 12.05 -0.04
C LEU A 94 -9.24 11.82 0.46
N TYR A 95 -8.46 10.98 -0.21
CA TYR A 95 -7.08 10.71 0.17
C TYR A 95 -6.18 11.94 -0.02
N GLN A 96 -6.35 12.68 -1.12
CA GLN A 96 -5.65 13.95 -1.34
C GLN A 96 -5.94 14.93 -0.20
N ARG A 97 -7.21 15.11 0.13
CA ARG A 97 -7.62 15.99 1.23
C ARG A 97 -7.11 15.51 2.59
N GLN A 98 -7.10 14.21 2.83
CA GLN A 98 -6.53 13.62 4.06
C GLN A 98 -5.04 13.96 4.21
N VAL A 99 -4.29 13.85 3.11
CA VAL A 99 -2.85 14.16 3.07
C VAL A 99 -2.61 15.66 3.24
N GLU A 100 -3.44 16.53 2.67
CA GLU A 100 -3.36 17.98 2.89
C GLU A 100 -3.49 18.31 4.38
N ILE A 101 -4.59 17.87 5.02
CA ILE A 101 -4.83 18.14 6.45
C ILE A 101 -3.74 17.51 7.33
N GLY A 102 -3.31 16.29 6.99
CA GLY A 102 -2.22 15.62 7.71
C GLY A 102 -0.88 16.34 7.61
N ASN A 103 -0.58 16.99 6.47
CA ASN A 103 0.61 17.82 6.31
C ASN A 103 0.52 19.09 7.17
N GLU A 104 -0.64 19.74 7.23
CA GLU A 104 -0.84 20.89 8.11
C GLU A 104 -0.60 20.51 9.58
N GLY A 105 -1.19 19.39 10.04
CA GLY A 105 -0.97 18.89 11.39
C GLY A 105 0.48 18.51 11.68
N ALA A 106 1.20 17.95 10.70
CA ALA A 106 2.62 17.65 10.85
C ALA A 106 3.48 18.93 11.01
N GLN A 107 3.16 19.98 10.25
CA GLN A 107 3.82 21.28 10.34
C GLN A 107 3.60 21.96 11.68
N GLU A 108 2.38 21.90 12.23
CA GLU A 108 2.12 22.41 13.58
C GLU A 108 2.86 21.65 14.68
N LEU A 109 3.12 20.35 14.47
CA LEU A 109 3.95 19.54 15.37
C LEU A 109 5.46 19.79 15.20
N GLY A 110 5.86 20.62 14.25
CA GLY A 110 7.25 21.02 13.99
C GLY A 110 8.00 20.15 12.96
N TYR A 111 7.28 19.37 12.15
CA TYR A 111 7.85 18.54 11.09
C TYR A 111 7.59 19.18 9.71
N ASP A 112 8.51 19.04 8.76
CA ASP A 112 8.36 19.67 7.43
C ASP A 112 7.11 19.22 6.66
N ASN A 113 6.77 17.93 6.81
CA ASN A 113 5.62 17.30 6.18
C ASN A 113 5.27 15.99 6.88
N LEU A 114 4.14 15.40 6.46
CA LEU A 114 3.60 14.15 6.98
C LEU A 114 4.57 12.97 6.86
N SER A 115 5.38 12.92 5.79
CA SER A 115 6.34 11.85 5.60
C SER A 115 7.51 11.92 6.58
N VAL A 116 7.98 13.12 6.92
CA VAL A 116 9.02 13.32 7.95
C VAL A 116 8.47 12.92 9.32
N PHE A 117 7.22 13.31 9.63
CA PHE A 117 6.53 12.89 10.85
C PHE A 117 6.40 11.36 10.96
N TRP A 118 6.08 10.65 9.88
CA TRP A 118 6.01 9.19 9.91
C TRP A 118 7.36 8.52 10.20
N ARG A 119 8.45 9.07 9.63
CA ARG A 119 9.80 8.53 9.83
C ARG A 119 10.38 8.87 11.20
N SER A 120 9.89 9.91 11.86
CA SER A 120 10.35 10.27 13.21
C SER A 120 10.08 9.18 14.27
N LYS A 121 9.21 8.21 13.95
CA LYS A 121 8.90 7.05 14.80
C LYS A 121 10.05 6.06 14.97
N TYR A 122 11.11 6.20 14.18
CA TYR A 122 12.27 5.29 14.18
C TYR A 122 13.44 5.79 15.06
N ASP A 123 13.26 6.85 15.85
CA ASP A 123 14.29 7.43 16.75
C ASP A 123 15.59 7.78 16.00
N MET A 124 15.44 8.20 14.74
CA MET A 124 16.52 8.57 13.82
C MET A 124 16.07 9.72 12.92
N ASP A 125 17.03 10.38 12.25
CA ASP A 125 16.71 11.41 11.26
C ASP A 125 15.96 10.81 10.05
N SER A 126 15.06 11.59 9.43
CA SER A 126 14.27 11.13 8.28
C SER A 126 15.14 10.76 7.08
N ASP A 127 16.23 11.49 6.85
CA ASP A 127 17.13 11.24 5.72
C ASP A 127 18.00 10.01 5.99
N ASP A 128 18.46 9.83 7.22
CA ASP A 128 19.18 8.63 7.65
C ASP A 128 18.29 7.37 7.52
N PHE A 129 17.01 7.45 7.87
CA PHE A 129 16.05 6.37 7.67
C PHE A 129 15.93 5.99 6.18
N MET A 130 15.84 6.97 5.28
CA MET A 130 15.72 6.73 3.85
C MET A 130 17.00 6.11 3.27
N ALA A 131 18.16 6.55 3.75
CA ALA A 131 19.45 5.96 3.38
C ALA A 131 19.55 4.49 3.81
N ASP A 132 19.24 4.20 5.08
CA ASP A 132 19.26 2.82 5.58
C ASP A 132 18.24 1.93 4.85
N ALA A 133 17.00 2.39 4.67
CA ALA A 133 15.98 1.64 3.94
C ALA A 133 16.42 1.28 2.50
N ASN A 134 17.06 2.22 1.80
CA ASN A 134 17.63 1.96 0.48
C ASN A 134 18.79 0.95 0.54
N ASP A 135 19.69 1.08 1.52
CA ASP A 135 20.80 0.15 1.70
C ASP A 135 20.31 -1.27 2.02
N GLN A 136 19.28 -1.42 2.87
CA GLN A 136 18.65 -2.71 3.13
C GLN A 136 18.02 -3.29 1.86
N TRP A 137 17.35 -2.46 1.05
CA TRP A 137 16.82 -2.89 -0.24
C TRP A 137 17.93 -3.42 -1.16
N GLN A 138 19.06 -2.73 -1.29
CA GLN A 138 20.18 -3.19 -2.13
C GLN A 138 20.75 -4.54 -1.67
N ARG A 139 20.71 -4.84 -0.36
CA ARG A 139 21.13 -6.15 0.18
C ARG A 139 20.14 -7.26 -0.15
N VAL A 140 18.84 -6.97 -0.14
CA VAL A 140 17.77 -7.94 -0.46
C VAL A 140 17.61 -8.13 -1.97
N LYS A 141 17.93 -7.11 -2.76
CA LYS A 141 17.71 -7.07 -4.21
C LYS A 141 18.27 -8.29 -4.96
N PRO A 142 19.50 -8.80 -4.72
CA PRO A 142 20.00 -9.97 -5.43
C PRO A 142 19.15 -11.23 -5.19
N LEU A 143 18.65 -11.42 -3.97
CA LEU A 143 17.74 -12.52 -3.65
C LEU A 143 16.39 -12.32 -4.35
N TYR A 144 15.85 -11.10 -4.31
CA TYR A 144 14.61 -10.75 -5.01
C TYR A 144 14.73 -11.01 -6.51
N ASP A 145 15.82 -10.56 -7.16
CA ASP A 145 16.04 -10.75 -8.59
C ASP A 145 16.09 -12.25 -8.96
N ALA A 146 16.79 -13.06 -8.16
CA ALA A 146 16.87 -14.50 -8.37
C ALA A 146 15.51 -15.19 -8.17
N LEU A 147 14.78 -14.83 -7.12
CA LEU A 147 13.44 -15.36 -6.84
C LEU A 147 12.45 -14.96 -7.93
N HIS A 148 12.45 -13.68 -8.33
CA HIS A 148 11.62 -13.16 -9.40
C HIS A 148 11.92 -13.88 -10.72
N CYS A 149 13.21 -14.11 -11.03
CA CYS A 149 13.60 -14.89 -12.19
C CYS A 149 13.02 -16.32 -12.14
N HIS A 150 13.18 -17.00 -11.01
CA HIS A 150 12.66 -18.35 -10.81
C HIS A 150 11.14 -18.42 -10.98
N VAL A 151 10.39 -17.51 -10.35
CA VAL A 151 8.92 -17.46 -10.45
C VAL A 151 8.50 -17.15 -11.88
N ARG A 152 9.11 -16.18 -12.56
CA ARG A 152 8.82 -15.85 -13.96
C ARG A 152 9.02 -17.05 -14.88
N MET A 153 10.13 -17.77 -14.69
CA MET A 153 10.40 -18.99 -15.46
C MET A 153 9.38 -20.09 -15.18
N ALA A 154 9.03 -20.34 -13.92
CA ALA A 154 8.01 -21.31 -13.56
C ALA A 154 6.64 -20.97 -14.16
N SER A 155 6.24 -19.70 -14.16
CA SER A 155 5.00 -19.22 -14.77
C SER A 155 4.99 -19.41 -16.29
N ILE A 156 6.08 -19.05 -16.99
CA ILE A 156 6.20 -19.25 -18.45
C ILE A 156 6.21 -20.75 -18.78
N ILE A 157 6.95 -21.56 -18.03
CA ILE A 157 7.03 -23.00 -18.25
C ILE A 157 5.65 -23.65 -18.06
N SER A 158 4.79 -23.20 -17.13
CA SER A 158 3.43 -23.75 -16.99
C SER A 158 2.55 -23.47 -18.22
N THR A 159 2.69 -22.30 -18.85
CA THR A 159 1.95 -21.94 -20.07
C THR A 159 2.55 -22.60 -21.33
N VAL A 160 3.88 -22.76 -21.37
CA VAL A 160 4.64 -23.21 -22.55
C VAL A 160 4.90 -24.73 -22.56
N MET A 161 5.00 -25.42 -21.41
CA MET A 161 5.15 -26.89 -21.37
C MET A 161 3.92 -27.65 -21.86
N MET A 162 2.77 -26.99 -21.98
CA MET A 162 1.62 -27.56 -22.68
C MET A 162 1.86 -27.64 -24.21
N SER A 163 2.87 -26.93 -24.74
CA SER A 163 3.26 -26.95 -26.16
C SER A 163 4.71 -27.38 -26.47
N TYR A 164 5.68 -27.30 -25.55
CA TYR A 164 7.12 -27.44 -25.85
C TYR A 164 7.85 -28.55 -25.08
N ARG A 165 7.32 -29.77 -25.07
CA ARG A 165 8.04 -30.96 -24.55
C ARG A 165 9.07 -31.55 -25.55
N LEU A 166 9.63 -30.75 -26.47
CA LEU A 166 10.42 -31.28 -27.60
C LEU A 166 11.77 -30.64 -27.92
N THR A 167 12.21 -29.55 -27.30
CA THR A 167 13.50 -28.93 -27.69
C THR A 167 14.36 -28.58 -26.47
N GLY A 168 15.27 -29.49 -26.14
CA GLY A 168 16.27 -29.36 -25.08
C GLY A 168 17.32 -28.29 -25.38
N GLN A 169 16.94 -27.03 -25.32
CA GLN A 169 17.88 -25.92 -25.24
C GLN A 169 17.78 -25.25 -23.87
N SER A 170 18.84 -25.42 -23.07
CA SER A 170 19.13 -24.51 -21.96
C SER A 170 19.35 -23.12 -22.54
N GLN A 171 18.32 -22.28 -22.50
CA GLN A 171 18.47 -20.85 -22.71
C GLN A 171 18.47 -20.19 -21.36
N HIS A 172 19.56 -19.48 -21.07
CA HIS A 172 19.60 -18.40 -20.10
C HIS A 172 18.42 -17.46 -20.36
N ILE A 173 17.35 -17.58 -19.59
CA ILE A 173 16.18 -16.71 -19.68
C ILE A 173 16.03 -16.19 -18.25
N CYS A 174 16.89 -15.20 -17.99
CA CYS A 174 17.57 -14.94 -16.73
C CYS A 174 18.34 -16.15 -16.14
#